data_AF-A0A061ADE1-F1
#
_entry.id   AF-A0A061ADE1-F1
#
_cell.length_a   1.000
_cell.length_b   1.000
_cell.length_c   1.000
_cell.angle_alpha   90.00
_cell.angle_beta   90.00
_cell.angle_gamma   90.00
#
_symmetry.space_group_name_H-M   'P 1'
#
loop_
_entity.id
_entity.type
_entity.pdbx_description
1 polymer ?
#
loop_
_entity_poly.entity_id
_entity_poly.type
_entity_poly.pdbx_seq_one_letter_code
_entity_poly.pdbx_strand_id
1 'polypeptide(L)'
;MFRPRTNYLISAISAFFAAILILIGLPIMSFFTENLELLESIFMGFGGALIFTLIGGFNYLIYKDDLDREQSLVKENIRLKEATKKKIKGYKMDVDKFDE
;
A
#
# COMPACT_ATOMS: atom_id res chain seq x y z
N MET A 1 -13.39 4.73 -12.47
CA MET A 1 -13.91 3.74 -11.50
C MET A 1 -12.84 3.57 -10.44
N PHE A 2 -12.99 4.15 -9.25
CA PHE A 2 -12.01 4.01 -8.16
C PHE A 2 -12.05 2.57 -7.65
N ARG A 3 -10.96 1.80 -7.82
CA ARG A 3 -10.86 0.47 -7.20
C ARG A 3 -10.68 0.65 -5.69
N PRO A 4 -11.37 -0.15 -4.85
CA PRO A 4 -11.21 -0.05 -3.41
C PRO A 4 -9.75 -0.32 -3.00
N ARG A 5 -9.24 0.45 -2.03
CA ARG A 5 -7.86 0.36 -1.53
C ARG A 5 -7.40 -1.06 -1.20
N THR A 6 -8.31 -1.87 -0.66
CA THR A 6 -8.08 -3.29 -0.34
C THR A 6 -7.67 -4.09 -1.57
N ASN A 7 -8.12 -3.72 -2.77
CA ASN A 7 -7.76 -4.40 -4.01
C ASN A 7 -6.32 -4.14 -4.40
N TYR A 8 -5.76 -2.96 -4.12
CA TYR A 8 -4.34 -2.68 -4.36
C TYR A 8 -3.46 -3.48 -3.40
N LEU A 9 -3.86 -3.59 -2.13
CA LEU A 9 -3.14 -4.43 -1.16
C LEU A 9 -3.17 -5.92 -1.55
N ILE A 10 -4.36 -6.45 -1.87
CA ILE A 10 -4.52 -7.85 -2.28
C ILE A 10 -3.72 -8.10 -3.56
N SER A 11 -3.82 -7.21 -4.55
CA SER A 11 -3.05 -7.31 -5.80
C SER A 11 -1.54 -7.28 -5.55
N ALA A 12 -1.07 -6.45 -4.62
CA ALA A 12 0.34 -6.38 -4.28
C ALA A 12 0.81 -7.70 -3.66
N ILE A 13 0.08 -8.22 -2.67
CA ILE A 13 0.40 -9.48 -2.00
C ILE A 13 0.37 -10.65 -2.99
N SER A 14 -0.66 -10.75 -3.83
CA SER A 14 -0.77 -11.80 -4.84
C SER A 14 0.37 -11.76 -5.85
N ALA A 15 0.79 -10.56 -6.27
CA ALA A 15 1.91 -10.40 -7.20
C ALA A 15 3.24 -10.82 -6.57
N PHE A 16 3.51 -10.43 -5.31
CA PHE A 16 4.70 -10.90 -4.59
C PHE A 16 4.68 -12.42 -4.38
N PHE A 17 3.52 -12.99 -4.04
CA PHE A 17 3.38 -14.44 -3.89
C PHE A 17 3.67 -15.18 -5.20
N ALA A 18 3.16 -14.67 -6.33
CA ALA A 18 3.46 -15.22 -7.66
C ALA A 18 4.96 -15.13 -7.98
N ALA A 19 5.62 -14.00 -7.68
CA ALA A 19 7.06 -13.86 -7.88
C ALA A 19 7.86 -14.89 -7.05
N ILE A 20 7.49 -15.10 -5.78
CA ILE A 20 8.14 -16.09 -4.91
C ILE A 20 7.96 -17.51 -5.46
N LEU A 21 6.74 -17.86 -5.89
CA LEU A 21 6.46 -19.17 -6.48
C LEU A 21 7.29 -19.42 -7.74
N ILE A 22 7.46 -18.40 -8.58
CA ILE A 22 8.30 -18.49 -9.78
C ILE A 22 9.76 -18.70 -9.39
N LEU A 23 10.29 -17.92 -8.44
CA LEU A 23 11.67 -18.01 -7.97
C LEU A 23 12.01 -19.34 -7.28
N ILE A 24 11.05 -19.96 -6.61
CA ILE A 24 11.24 -21.28 -5.97
C ILE A 24 10.97 -22.42 -6.98
N GLY A 25 9.94 -22.28 -7.81
CA GLY A 25 9.49 -23.31 -8.74
C GLY A 25 10.48 -23.58 -9.88
N LEU A 26 11.18 -22.56 -10.37
CA LEU A 26 12.19 -22.71 -11.43
C LEU A 26 13.38 -23.58 -11.00
N PRO A 27 14.04 -23.33 -9.84
CA PRO A 27 15.06 -24.22 -9.33
C PRO A 27 14.57 -25.65 -9.16
N ILE A 28 13.36 -25.85 -8.62
CA ILE A 28 12.79 -27.18 -8.42
C ILE A 28 12.64 -27.91 -9.76
N MET A 29 12.03 -27.27 -10.77
CA MET A 29 11.90 -27.86 -12.11
C MET A 29 13.25 -28.16 -12.75
N SER A 30 14.26 -27.35 -12.44
CA SER A 30 15.60 -27.53 -13.01
C SER A 30 16.32 -28.79 -12.52
N PHE A 31 15.99 -29.29 -11.32
CA PHE A 31 16.51 -30.58 -10.83
C PHE A 31 15.91 -31.79 -11.56
N PHE A 32 14.76 -31.63 -12.21
CA PHE A 32 14.05 -32.74 -12.88
C PHE A 32 14.22 -32.73 -14.40
N THR A 33 14.95 -31.77 -14.98
CA THR A 33 15.07 -31.60 -16.42
C THR A 33 16.52 -31.54 -16.88
N GLU A 34 16.96 -32.57 -17.62
CA GLU A 34 18.27 -32.60 -18.29
C GLU A 34 18.14 -32.00 -19.70
N ASN A 35 18.12 -30.67 -19.86
CA ASN A 35 18.09 -30.07 -21.21
C ASN A 35 18.78 -28.71 -21.28
N LEU A 36 19.32 -28.37 -22.46
CA LEU A 36 19.98 -27.08 -22.76
C LEU A 36 19.01 -25.88 -22.77
N GLU A 37 17.69 -26.11 -22.93
CA GLU A 37 16.63 -25.08 -22.86
C GLU A 37 16.41 -24.52 -21.43
N LEU A 38 17.07 -25.11 -20.44
CA LEU A 38 16.99 -24.71 -19.03
C LEU A 38 17.42 -23.27 -18.81
N LEU A 39 18.45 -22.80 -19.52
CA LEU A 39 18.98 -21.45 -19.34
C LEU A 39 17.97 -20.39 -19.80
N GLU A 40 17.31 -20.62 -20.93
CA GLU A 40 16.29 -19.72 -21.48
C GLU A 40 15.04 -19.70 -20.59
N SER A 41 14.62 -20.88 -20.11
CA SER A 41 13.52 -21.03 -19.15
C SER A 41 13.80 -20.34 -17.81
N ILE A 42 15.03 -20.48 -17.28
CA ILE A 42 15.48 -19.78 -16.07
C ILE A 42 15.45 -18.27 -16.29
N PHE A 43 15.98 -17.77 -17.41
CA PHE A 43 16.04 -16.33 -17.70
C PHE A 43 14.63 -15.74 -17.86
N MET A 44 13.75 -16.42 -18.61
CA MET A 44 12.35 -16.02 -18.78
C MET A 44 11.60 -16.04 -17.45
N GLY A 45 11.88 -17.04 -16.61
CA GLY A 45 11.31 -17.18 -15.30
C GLY A 45 11.75 -16.09 -14.30
N PHE A 46 13.05 -15.75 -14.26
CA PHE A 46 13.54 -14.58 -13.50
C PHE A 46 12.92 -13.28 -14.03
N GLY A 47 12.79 -13.13 -15.35
CA GLY A 47 12.10 -12.00 -15.97
C GLY A 47 10.64 -11.88 -15.52
N GLY A 48 9.91 -13.01 -15.48
CA GLY A 48 8.55 -13.07 -14.97
C GLY A 48 8.46 -12.69 -13.49
N ALA A 49 9.34 -13.23 -12.65
CA ALA A 49 9.40 -12.87 -11.23
C ALA A 49 9.68 -11.38 -11.02
N LEU A 50 10.57 -10.77 -11.83
CA LEU A 50 10.85 -9.35 -11.78
C LEU A 50 9.62 -8.52 -12.13
N ILE A 51 8.89 -8.87 -13.21
CA ILE A 51 7.67 -8.18 -13.61
C ILE A 51 6.62 -8.23 -12.49
N PHE A 52 6.37 -9.40 -11.90
CA PHE A 52 5.44 -9.54 -10.78
C PHE A 52 5.88 -8.75 -9.54
N THR A 53 7.19 -8.70 -9.26
CA THR A 53 7.74 -7.89 -8.17
C THR A 53 7.51 -6.40 -8.39
N LEU A 54 7.70 -5.91 -9.63
CA LEU A 54 7.44 -4.52 -9.99
C LEU A 54 5.95 -4.19 -9.86
N ILE A 55 5.07 -5.04 -10.41
CA ILE A 55 3.61 -4.88 -10.28
C ILE A 55 3.20 -4.87 -8.80
N GLY A 56 3.76 -5.76 -7.98
CA GLY A 56 3.53 -5.81 -6.54
C GLY A 56 3.96 -4.53 -5.84
N GLY A 57 5.17 -4.05 -6.15
CA GLY A 57 5.72 -2.81 -5.63
C GLY A 57 4.89 -1.57 -5.98
N PHE A 58 4.49 -1.42 -7.24
CA PHE A 58 3.63 -0.31 -7.67
C PHE A 58 2.27 -0.32 -6.95
N ASN A 59 1.62 -1.48 -6.85
CA ASN A 59 0.36 -1.60 -6.13
C ASN A 59 0.51 -1.30 -4.63
N TYR A 60 1.63 -1.72 -4.02
CA TYR A 60 1.92 -1.41 -2.63
C TYR A 60 2.18 0.08 -2.39
N LEU A 61 2.89 0.75 -3.30
CA LEU A 61 3.12 2.21 -3.23
C LEU A 61 1.81 3.00 -3.31
N ILE A 62 0.89 2.62 -4.20
CA ILE A 62 -0.44 3.22 -4.29
C ILE A 62 -1.21 3.01 -2.98
N TYR A 63 -1.21 1.78 -2.46
CA TYR A 63 -1.84 1.46 -1.18
C TYR A 63 -1.28 2.31 -0.02
N LYS A 64 0.04 2.52 0.01
CA LYS A 64 0.72 3.31 1.02
C LYS A 64 0.40 4.80 0.90
N ASP A 65 0.40 5.37 -0.31
CA ASP A 65 0.02 6.76 -0.53
C ASP A 65 -1.42 7.03 -0.06
N ASP A 66 -2.34 6.11 -0.36
CA ASP A 66 -3.73 6.19 0.13
C ASP A 66 -3.82 6.16 1.67
N LEU A 67 -2.99 5.33 2.32
CA LEU A 67 -2.90 5.30 3.79
C LEU A 67 -2.36 6.61 4.37
N ASP A 68 -1.28 7.12 3.80
CA ASP A 68 -0.62 8.34 4.27
C ASP A 68 -1.57 9.55 4.15
N ARG A 69 -2.34 9.62 3.06
CA ARG A 69 -3.40 10.63 2.87
C ARG A 69 -4.53 10.50 3.88
N GLU A 70 -5.01 9.29 4.16
CA GLU A 70 -6.07 9.09 5.16
C GLU A 70 -5.56 9.52 6.55
N GLN A 71 -4.32 9.17 6.91
CA GLN A 71 -3.72 9.59 8.17
C GLN A 71 -3.54 11.10 8.26
N SER A 72 -3.16 11.78 7.17
CA SER A 72 -3.05 13.24 7.16
C SER A 72 -4.41 13.89 7.39
N LEU A 73 -5.46 13.38 6.75
CA LEU A 73 -6.83 13.88 6.92
C LEU A 73 -7.34 13.68 8.35
N VAL A 74 -7.06 12.54 8.97
CA VAL A 74 -7.42 12.28 10.37
C VAL A 74 -6.72 13.26 11.32
N LYS A 75 -5.42 13.50 11.13
CA LYS A 75 -4.66 14.48 11.92
C LYS A 75 -5.20 15.89 11.75
N GLU A 76 -5.53 16.28 10.53
CA GLU A 76 -6.13 17.59 10.25
C GLU A 76 -7.52 17.72 10.91
N ASN A 77 -8.34 16.68 10.86
CA ASN A 77 -9.66 16.68 11.49
C ASN A 77 -9.58 16.82 13.02
N ILE A 78 -8.62 16.14 13.65
CA ILE A 78 -8.35 16.29 15.10
C ILE A 78 -7.95 17.74 15.42
N ARG A 79 -7.03 18.32 14.64
CA ARG A 79 -6.58 19.71 14.82
C ARG A 79 -7.74 20.70 14.66
N LEU A 80 -8.61 20.50 13.67
CA LEU A 80 -9.79 21.34 13.46
C LEU A 80 -10.80 21.21 14.61
N LYS A 81 -11.01 19.99 15.15
CA LYS A 81 -11.87 19.78 16.32
C LYS A 81 -11.33 20.49 17.57
N GLU A 82 -10.02 20.41 17.81
CA GLU A 82 -9.38 21.12 18.92
C GLU A 82 -9.46 22.63 18.77
N ALA A 83 -9.21 23.16 17.57
CA ALA A 83 -9.34 24.58 17.27
C ALA A 83 -10.78 25.08 17.49
N THR A 84 -11.77 24.31 17.03
CA THR A 84 -13.20 24.61 17.22
C THR A 84 -13.58 24.59 18.70
N LYS A 85 -13.09 23.60 19.46
CA LYS A 85 -13.32 23.51 20.91
C LYS A 85 -12.71 24.69 21.67
N LYS A 86 -11.50 25.14 21.29
CA LYS A 86 -10.87 26.35 21.84
C LYS A 86 -11.68 27.60 21.51
N LYS A 87 -12.14 27.75 20.27
CA LYS A 87 -12.95 28.89 19.83
C LYS A 87 -14.26 28.98 20.59
N ILE A 88 -15.00 27.87 20.73
CA ILE A 88 -16.25 27.81 21.50
C ILE A 88 -16.02 28.17 22.98
N LYS A 89 -14.93 27.67 23.60
CA LYS A 89 -14.61 28.00 25.00
C LYS A 89 -14.26 29.49 25.18
N GLY A 90 -13.55 30.08 24.22
CA GLY A 90 -13.27 31.52 24.19
C GLY A 90 -14.54 32.36 24.07
N TYR A 91 -15.44 32.01 23.15
CA TYR A 91 -16.74 32.67 23.04
C TYR A 91 -17.55 32.60 24.33
N LYS A 92 -17.56 31.45 25.02
CA LYS A 92 -18.30 31.30 26.29
C LYS A 92 -17.75 32.22 27.39
N MET A 93 -16.42 32.33 27.50
CA MET A 93 -15.78 33.23 28.47
C MET A 93 -15.98 34.71 28.18
N ASP A 94 -16.13 35.11 26.93
CA ASP A 94 -16.42 36.51 26.60
C ASP A 94 -17.88 36.86 26.93
N VAL A 95 -18.84 35.96 26.69
CA VAL A 95 -20.25 36.20 27.05
C VAL A 95 -20.43 36.35 28.56
N ASP A 96 -19.77 35.50 29.36
CA ASP A 96 -19.86 35.55 30.83
C ASP A 96 -19.32 36.88 31.42
N LYS A 97 -18.52 37.67 30.66
CA LYS A 97 -18.01 38.98 31.08
C LYS A 97 -18.91 40.17 30.73
N PHE A 98 -19.94 39.95 29.92
CA PHE A 98 -20.90 41.01 29.56
C PHE A 98 -22.14 41.02 30.48
N ASP A 99 -22.28 40.03 31.36
CA ASP A 99 -23.42 39.85 32.28
C ASP A 99 -23.12 40.26 33.75
N GLU A 100 -21.93 40.83 34.06
CA GLU A 100 -21.59 41.49 35.34
C GLU A 100 -21.64 43.03 35.23
#